data_AF-A0A7C1K6K5-F1
#
_entry.id   AF-A0A7C1K6K5-F1
#
_cell.length_a   1.000
_cell.length_b   1.000
_cell.length_c   1.000
_cell.angle_alpha   90.00
_cell.angle_beta   90.00
_cell.angle_gamma   90.00
#
_symmetry.space_group_name_H-M   'P 1'
#
loop_
_entity.id
_entity.type
_entity.pdbx_description
1 polymer ?
#
loop_
_entity_poly.entity_id
_entity_poly.type
_entity_poly.pdbx_seq_one_letter_code
_entity_poly.pdbx_strand_id
1 'polypeptide(L)'
;MDDLDAALQKAGVPILHVDCYKLESLPAEVRLLGKVFGEEKRAESYAAFIERHINLVRERTDRLSAADRRTVFWEQYSAYHTSSAKSEHHNLITLAGGRNIAADEPVKSPVVSAEWVLQHNPAVIIKHEIGGGYLSTEEPLRRSYTSLIERPGWHQLAAVRDGRVHVISTEIGSGPRVVIGLLYMAKWLQPELFRDVDPDAVHREFLRRFYGMDLRGIYVYPLAG
;
A
#
# COMPACT_ATOMS: atom_id res chain seq x y z
N MET A 1 1.73 24.24 10.33
CA MET A 1 2.16 24.36 8.92
C MET A 1 2.22 25.84 8.58
N ASP A 2 1.12 26.55 8.79
CA ASP A 2 0.99 28.00 8.55
C ASP A 2 2.08 28.89 9.18
N ASP A 3 2.52 28.63 10.42
CA ASP A 3 3.56 29.44 11.07
C ASP A 3 4.96 29.25 10.46
N LEU A 4 5.28 28.03 10.00
CA LEU A 4 6.57 27.74 9.36
C LEU A 4 6.60 28.31 7.94
N ASP A 5 5.49 28.16 7.21
CA ASP A 5 5.36 28.67 5.85
C ASP A 5 5.47 30.20 5.83
N ALA A 6 4.81 30.87 6.77
CA ALA A 6 4.91 32.32 6.93
C ALA A 6 6.35 32.77 7.23
N ALA A 7 7.09 32.03 8.06
CA ALA A 7 8.49 32.35 8.38
C ALA A 7 9.41 32.17 7.17
N LEU A 8 9.27 31.07 6.42
CA LEU A 8 10.05 30.78 5.23
C LEU A 8 9.75 31.77 4.09
N GLN A 9 8.48 32.11 3.88
CA GLN A 9 8.09 33.15 2.92
C GLN A 9 8.67 34.52 3.27
N LYS A 10 8.64 34.90 4.56
CA LYS A 10 9.25 36.16 5.04
C LYS A 10 10.77 36.18 4.83
N ALA A 11 11.42 35.03 4.88
CA ALA A 11 12.85 34.87 4.58
C ALA A 11 13.15 34.80 3.08
N GLY A 12 12.14 34.88 2.19
CA GLY A 12 12.31 34.80 0.74
C GLY A 12 12.63 33.40 0.24
N VAL A 13 12.37 32.36 1.03
CA VAL A 13 12.59 30.96 0.65
C VAL A 13 11.36 30.45 -0.12
N PRO A 14 11.50 29.99 -1.38
CA PRO A 14 10.40 29.41 -2.13
C PRO A 14 9.88 28.13 -1.45
N ILE A 15 8.55 28.00 -1.37
CA ILE A 15 7.88 26.84 -0.78
C ILE A 15 7.07 26.13 -1.86
N LEU A 16 7.23 24.81 -1.93
CA LEU A 16 6.41 23.95 -2.79
C LEU A 16 5.79 22.83 -1.94
N HIS A 17 4.47 22.73 -1.95
CA HIS A 17 3.74 21.64 -1.30
C HIS A 17 3.49 20.52 -2.30
N VAL A 18 3.82 19.29 -1.89
CA VAL A 18 3.55 18.05 -2.62
C VAL A 18 3.01 17.03 -1.65
N ASP A 19 2.08 16.18 -2.11
CA ASP A 19 1.58 15.07 -1.30
C ASP A 19 2.57 13.91 -1.33
N CYS A 20 3.00 13.42 -2.49
CA CYS A 20 3.92 12.28 -2.67
C CYS A 20 3.51 10.96 -1.96
N TYR A 21 2.34 10.92 -1.31
CA TYR A 21 1.75 9.74 -0.67
C TYR A 21 0.44 9.31 -1.35
N LYS A 22 -0.14 10.13 -2.23
CA LYS A 22 -1.32 9.80 -3.02
C LYS A 22 -0.90 9.16 -4.34
N LEU A 23 -1.27 7.90 -4.53
CA LEU A 23 -0.87 7.11 -5.71
C LEU A 23 -1.28 7.78 -7.03
N GLU A 24 -2.43 8.46 -7.07
CA GLU A 24 -2.98 9.10 -8.27
C GLU A 24 -2.20 10.35 -8.71
N SER A 25 -1.74 11.18 -7.75
CA SER A 25 -1.00 12.41 -8.06
C SER A 25 0.51 12.18 -8.18
N LEU A 26 1.02 11.07 -7.64
CA LEU A 26 2.45 10.79 -7.52
C LEU A 26 3.23 10.95 -8.84
N PRO A 27 2.78 10.45 -10.01
CA PRO A 27 3.51 10.67 -11.27
C PRO A 27 3.65 12.15 -11.65
N ALA A 28 2.59 12.93 -11.46
CA ALA A 28 2.60 14.37 -11.77
C ALA A 28 3.52 15.13 -10.81
N GLU A 29 3.50 14.77 -9.52
CA GLU A 29 4.37 15.37 -8.50
C GLU A 29 5.84 15.02 -8.72
N VAL A 30 6.14 13.78 -9.11
CA VAL A 30 7.51 13.39 -9.50
C VAL A 30 8.00 14.24 -10.68
N ARG A 31 7.18 14.43 -11.72
CA ARG A 31 7.53 15.31 -12.86
C ARG A 31 7.74 16.76 -12.43
N LEU A 32 6.91 17.26 -11.52
CA LEU A 32 7.06 18.60 -10.96
C LEU A 32 8.40 18.75 -10.22
N LEU A 33 8.74 17.79 -9.35
CA LEU A 33 10.03 17.76 -8.66
C LEU A 33 11.20 17.67 -9.66
N GLY A 34 11.03 16.92 -10.75
CA GLY A 34 11.99 16.89 -11.87
C GLY A 34 12.29 18.28 -12.42
N LYS A 35 11.28 19.11 -12.66
CA LYS A 35 11.47 20.49 -13.14
C LYS A 35 12.15 21.37 -12.11
N VAL A 36 11.82 21.20 -10.83
CA VAL A 36 12.40 21.98 -9.73
C VAL A 36 13.89 21.69 -9.57
N PHE A 37 14.30 20.44 -9.72
CA PHE A 37 15.68 20.00 -9.52
C PHE A 37 16.51 19.89 -10.81
N GLY A 38 15.93 20.18 -11.99
CA GLY A 38 16.63 20.04 -13.28
C GLY A 38 16.91 18.59 -13.67
N GLU A 39 16.05 17.67 -13.22
CA GLU A 39 16.18 16.21 -13.36
C GLU A 39 14.99 15.61 -14.16
N GLU A 40 14.46 16.34 -15.14
CA GLU A 40 13.23 16.02 -15.85
C GLU A 40 13.27 14.64 -16.52
N LYS A 41 14.41 14.25 -17.11
CA LYS A 41 14.55 12.93 -17.74
C LYS A 41 14.45 11.79 -16.72
N ARG A 42 15.08 11.95 -15.55
CA ARG A 42 15.02 10.96 -14.47
C ARG A 42 13.62 10.90 -13.88
N ALA A 43 13.00 12.05 -13.65
CA ALA A 43 11.64 12.16 -13.16
C ALA A 43 10.62 11.54 -14.13
N GLU A 44 10.72 11.81 -15.44
CA GLU A 44 9.84 11.21 -16.44
C GLU A 44 9.98 9.69 -16.45
N SER A 45 11.22 9.18 -16.41
CA SER A 45 11.48 7.75 -16.34
C SER A 45 10.82 7.10 -15.10
N TYR A 46 10.80 7.79 -13.96
CA TYR A 46 10.20 7.29 -12.72
C TYR A 46 8.66 7.38 -12.77
N ALA A 47 8.12 8.51 -13.22
CA ALA A 47 6.69 8.73 -13.38
C ALA A 47 6.07 7.71 -14.35
N ALA A 48 6.69 7.50 -15.52
CA ALA A 48 6.25 6.52 -16.51
C ALA A 48 6.32 5.08 -15.97
N PHE A 49 7.29 4.75 -15.11
CA PHE A 49 7.33 3.45 -14.44
C PHE A 49 6.12 3.28 -13.52
N ILE A 50 5.78 4.29 -12.71
CA ILE A 50 4.61 4.22 -11.83
C ILE A 50 3.32 4.08 -12.64
N GLU A 51 3.11 4.94 -13.64
CA GLU A 51 1.92 4.96 -14.48
C GLU A 51 1.70 3.62 -15.19
N ARG A 52 2.76 3.03 -15.73
CA ARG A 52 2.70 1.71 -16.37
C ARG A 52 2.07 0.65 -15.47
N HIS A 53 2.50 0.58 -14.21
CA HIS A 53 2.01 -0.45 -13.28
C HIS A 53 0.65 -0.11 -12.69
N ILE A 54 0.35 1.18 -12.45
CA ILE A 54 -1.01 1.61 -12.08
C ILE A 54 -1.99 1.23 -13.18
N ASN A 55 -1.67 1.51 -14.44
CA ASN A 55 -2.54 1.21 -15.58
C ASN A 55 -2.70 -0.29 -15.78
N LEU A 56 -1.62 -1.07 -15.66
CA LEU A 56 -1.67 -2.54 -15.69
C LEU A 56 -2.67 -3.10 -14.67
N VAL A 57 -2.61 -2.61 -13.42
CA VAL A 57 -3.51 -3.07 -12.36
C VAL A 57 -4.94 -2.64 -12.68
N ARG A 58 -5.15 -1.35 -12.99
CA ARG A 58 -6.44 -0.77 -13.34
C ARG A 58 -7.14 -1.54 -14.46
N GLU A 59 -6.46 -1.75 -15.59
CA GLU A 59 -7.01 -2.43 -16.77
C GLU A 59 -7.53 -3.85 -16.47
N ARG A 60 -6.88 -4.54 -15.53
CA ARG A 60 -7.25 -5.90 -15.10
C ARG A 60 -8.39 -5.86 -14.10
N THR A 61 -8.37 -4.94 -13.14
CA THR A 61 -9.35 -4.88 -12.05
C THR A 61 -10.65 -4.17 -12.43
N ASP A 62 -10.64 -3.28 -13.42
CA ASP A 62 -11.84 -2.57 -13.89
C ASP A 62 -12.86 -3.51 -14.54
N ARG A 63 -12.41 -4.71 -14.95
CA ARG A 63 -13.27 -5.76 -15.51
C ARG A 63 -14.00 -6.58 -14.44
N LEU A 64 -13.64 -6.41 -13.17
CA LEU A 64 -14.24 -7.14 -12.06
C LEU A 64 -15.63 -6.60 -11.74
N SER A 65 -16.59 -7.50 -11.58
CA SER A 65 -17.88 -7.15 -10.99
C SER A 65 -17.71 -6.82 -9.50
N ALA A 66 -18.72 -6.20 -8.89
CA ALA A 66 -18.72 -5.96 -7.45
C ALA A 66 -18.63 -7.27 -6.64
N ALA A 67 -19.17 -8.38 -7.16
CA ALA A 67 -19.13 -9.68 -6.50
C ALA A 67 -17.74 -10.33 -6.55
N ASP A 68 -16.95 -10.04 -7.58
CA ASP A 68 -15.60 -10.60 -7.75
C ASP A 68 -14.53 -9.86 -6.92
N ARG A 69 -14.91 -8.73 -6.30
CA ARG A 69 -14.02 -7.94 -5.44
C ARG A 69 -14.04 -8.49 -4.03
N ARG A 70 -12.92 -9.13 -3.63
CA ARG A 70 -12.73 -9.70 -2.28
C ARG A 70 -12.86 -8.62 -1.22
N THR A 71 -13.55 -8.92 -0.12
CA THR A 71 -13.62 -8.03 1.04
C THR A 71 -12.28 -7.98 1.76
N VAL A 72 -11.82 -6.78 2.09
CA VAL A 72 -10.51 -6.52 2.69
C VAL A 72 -10.67 -5.77 3.99
N PHE A 73 -10.07 -6.30 5.06
CA PHE A 73 -9.78 -5.54 6.26
C PHE A 73 -8.34 -5.06 6.23
N TRP A 74 -8.16 -3.74 6.16
CA TRP A 74 -6.86 -3.09 6.26
C TRP A 74 -6.62 -2.64 7.69
N GLU A 75 -5.67 -3.24 8.38
CA GLU A 75 -5.24 -2.79 9.70
C GLU A 75 -3.99 -1.90 9.56
N GLN A 76 -4.05 -0.69 10.10
CA GLN A 76 -2.91 0.22 10.21
C GLN A 76 -1.90 -0.29 11.27
N TYR A 77 -0.95 0.55 11.66
CA TYR A 77 0.13 0.18 12.59
C TYR A 77 -0.40 -0.32 13.94
N SER A 78 -1.41 0.37 14.50
CA SER A 78 -2.04 -0.01 15.76
C SER A 78 -3.15 -1.04 15.55
N ALA A 79 -3.32 -1.94 16.52
CA ALA A 79 -4.37 -2.97 16.47
C ALA A 79 -5.76 -2.34 16.28
N TYR A 80 -6.53 -2.88 15.35
CA TYR A 80 -7.90 -2.48 14.99
C TYR A 80 -8.08 -1.04 14.50
N HIS A 81 -7.02 -0.26 14.35
CA HIS A 81 -7.08 0.98 13.58
C HIS A 81 -7.18 0.62 12.10
N THR A 82 -8.21 1.08 11.40
CA THR A 82 -8.42 0.81 9.98
C THR A 82 -8.54 2.12 9.19
N SER A 83 -8.97 2.04 7.93
CA SER A 83 -9.00 3.17 7.00
C SER A 83 -10.33 3.18 6.26
N SER A 84 -11.08 4.28 6.35
CA SER A 84 -12.33 4.44 5.61
C SER A 84 -12.10 4.92 4.18
N ALA A 85 -13.18 5.16 3.42
CA ALA A 85 -13.11 5.73 2.08
C ALA A 85 -12.44 7.12 2.02
N LYS A 86 -12.26 7.78 3.17
CA LYS A 86 -11.57 9.07 3.29
C LYS A 86 -10.04 8.93 3.38
N SER A 87 -9.52 7.71 3.43
CA SER A 87 -8.08 7.42 3.49
C SER A 87 -7.54 6.97 2.14
N GLU A 88 -6.30 7.33 1.87
CA GLU A 88 -5.53 6.98 0.68
C GLU A 88 -5.36 5.46 0.54
N HIS A 89 -5.33 4.71 1.66
CA HIS A 89 -5.30 3.25 1.65
C HIS A 89 -6.58 2.65 1.06
N HIS A 90 -7.73 3.34 1.14
CA HIS A 90 -8.94 2.89 0.46
C HIS A 90 -8.73 2.83 -1.05
N ASN A 91 -8.14 3.86 -1.66
CA ASN A 91 -7.86 3.89 -3.09
C ASN A 91 -6.88 2.78 -3.49
N LEU A 92 -5.90 2.47 -2.63
CA LEU A 92 -4.98 1.36 -2.85
C LEU A 92 -5.72 0.00 -2.87
N ILE A 93 -6.63 -0.23 -1.90
CA ILE A 93 -7.44 -1.45 -1.81
C ILE A 93 -8.37 -1.58 -3.02
N THR A 94 -9.08 -0.52 -3.39
CA THR A 94 -10.06 -0.57 -4.49
C THR A 94 -9.39 -0.72 -5.84
N LEU A 95 -8.27 -0.03 -6.08
CA LEU A 95 -7.48 -0.17 -7.29
C LEU A 95 -6.89 -1.58 -7.41
N ALA A 96 -6.45 -2.20 -6.30
CA ALA A 96 -5.97 -3.58 -6.30
C ALA A 96 -7.08 -4.64 -6.51
N GLY A 97 -8.34 -4.22 -6.74
CA GLY A 97 -9.45 -5.14 -6.99
C GLY A 97 -10.14 -5.65 -5.73
N GLY A 98 -9.95 -4.97 -4.58
CA GLY A 98 -10.60 -5.28 -3.31
C GLY A 98 -11.84 -4.41 -3.05
N ARG A 99 -12.57 -4.79 -1.99
CA ARG A 99 -13.66 -4.02 -1.38
C ARG A 99 -13.33 -3.79 0.10
N ASN A 100 -13.05 -2.55 0.47
CA ASN A 100 -12.73 -2.20 1.85
C ASN A 100 -13.97 -2.34 2.75
N ILE A 101 -13.92 -3.18 3.78
CA ILE A 101 -15.05 -3.40 4.69
C ILE A 101 -15.35 -2.20 5.60
N ALA A 102 -14.37 -1.32 5.81
CA ALA A 102 -14.50 -0.11 6.63
C ALA A 102 -14.80 1.14 5.81
N ALA A 103 -15.14 1.01 4.52
CA ALA A 103 -15.33 2.15 3.62
C ALA A 103 -16.33 3.18 4.14
N ASP A 104 -17.41 2.71 4.77
CA ASP A 104 -18.53 3.52 5.24
C ASP A 104 -18.33 4.12 6.65
N GLU A 105 -17.19 3.85 7.29
CA GLU A 105 -16.88 4.41 8.61
C GLU A 105 -16.76 5.95 8.56
N PRO A 106 -17.31 6.68 9.55
CA PRO A 106 -17.51 8.12 9.45
C PRO A 106 -16.22 8.94 9.55
N VAL A 107 -15.17 8.40 10.17
CA VAL A 107 -13.87 9.06 10.34
C VAL A 107 -12.81 8.44 9.43
N LYS A 108 -11.74 9.19 9.12
CA LYS A 108 -10.68 8.75 8.18
C LYS A 108 -9.98 7.46 8.63
N SER A 109 -9.64 7.39 9.92
CA SER A 109 -8.92 6.27 10.53
C SER A 109 -9.65 5.82 11.80
N PRO A 110 -10.75 5.05 11.67
CA PRO A 110 -11.53 4.58 12.81
C PRO A 110 -10.80 3.46 13.56
N VAL A 111 -11.15 3.29 14.84
CA VAL A 111 -10.79 2.10 15.62
C VAL A 111 -12.04 1.23 15.70
N VAL A 112 -11.98 0.03 15.15
CA VAL A 112 -13.09 -0.93 15.19
C VAL A 112 -12.92 -1.93 16.34
N SER A 113 -13.98 -2.63 16.73
CA SER A 113 -13.85 -3.70 17.73
C SER A 113 -13.46 -5.04 17.09
N ALA A 114 -13.02 -6.00 17.90
CA ALA A 114 -12.75 -7.35 17.43
C ALA A 114 -14.02 -8.03 16.89
N GLU A 115 -15.16 -7.83 17.56
CA GLU A 115 -16.46 -8.34 17.16
C GLU A 115 -16.90 -7.75 15.82
N TRP A 116 -16.63 -6.48 15.57
CA TRP A 116 -16.93 -5.84 14.28
C TRP A 116 -16.20 -6.53 13.13
N VAL A 117 -14.91 -6.86 13.30
CA VAL A 117 -14.12 -7.60 12.29
C VAL A 117 -14.68 -9.02 12.11
N LEU A 118 -15.03 -9.71 13.20
CA LEU A 118 -15.63 -11.05 13.17
C LEU A 118 -16.98 -11.06 12.44
N GLN A 119 -17.83 -10.06 12.67
CA GLN A 119 -19.13 -9.92 12.02
C GLN A 119 -19.01 -9.64 10.52
N HIS A 120 -18.05 -8.80 10.12
CA HIS A 120 -17.82 -8.50 8.70
C HIS A 120 -17.12 -9.63 7.95
N ASN A 121 -16.38 -10.49 8.66
CA ASN A 121 -15.72 -11.68 8.14
C ASN A 121 -14.99 -11.46 6.80
N PRO A 122 -13.94 -10.61 6.77
CA PRO A 122 -13.23 -10.27 5.53
C PRO A 122 -12.62 -11.51 4.85
N ALA A 123 -12.61 -11.50 3.52
CA ALA A 123 -11.97 -12.53 2.71
C ALA A 123 -10.44 -12.42 2.70
N VAL A 124 -9.89 -11.23 2.97
CA VAL A 124 -8.45 -10.94 3.07
C VAL A 124 -8.19 -9.95 4.20
N ILE A 125 -7.13 -10.18 4.97
CA ILE A 125 -6.64 -9.25 6.00
C ILE A 125 -5.26 -8.74 5.55
N ILE A 126 -5.07 -7.42 5.57
CA ILE A 126 -3.79 -6.80 5.24
C ILE A 126 -3.38 -5.89 6.39
N LYS A 127 -2.20 -6.13 6.97
CA LYS A 127 -1.60 -5.34 8.03
C LYS A 127 -0.51 -4.44 7.48
N HIS A 128 -0.67 -3.15 7.69
CA HIS A 128 0.33 -2.14 7.39
C HIS A 128 1.28 -2.00 8.57
N GLU A 129 2.51 -2.46 8.42
CA GLU A 129 3.44 -2.66 9.53
C GLU A 129 4.72 -1.84 9.38
N ILE A 130 5.18 -1.30 10.51
CA ILE A 130 6.49 -0.67 10.64
C ILE A 130 7.51 -1.77 10.95
N GLY A 131 8.67 -1.73 10.27
CA GLY A 131 9.78 -2.64 10.58
C GLY A 131 10.14 -3.64 9.49
N GLY A 132 9.47 -3.62 8.34
CA GLY A 132 10.05 -4.14 7.08
C GLY A 132 11.02 -3.13 6.46
N GLY A 133 11.73 -3.54 5.41
CA GLY A 133 12.67 -2.70 4.67
C GLY A 133 13.99 -3.39 4.35
N TYR A 134 14.90 -2.62 3.75
CA TYR A 134 16.16 -3.10 3.19
C TYR A 134 17.10 -3.78 4.22
N LEU A 135 17.09 -3.30 5.46
CA LEU A 135 17.91 -3.83 6.56
C LEU A 135 17.14 -4.78 7.49
N SER A 136 15.86 -5.01 7.21
CA SER A 136 15.00 -5.80 8.08
C SER A 136 15.17 -7.29 7.82
N THR A 137 15.21 -8.05 8.91
CA THR A 137 14.99 -9.50 8.86
C THR A 137 13.49 -9.80 8.75
N GLU A 138 13.14 -11.05 8.51
CA GLU A 138 11.74 -11.50 8.43
C GLU A 138 10.97 -11.37 9.75
N GLU A 139 11.68 -11.35 10.88
CA GLU A 139 11.12 -11.46 12.23
C GLU A 139 10.05 -10.39 12.59
N PRO A 140 10.22 -9.09 12.30
CA PRO A 140 9.21 -8.08 12.63
C PRO A 140 7.88 -8.33 11.90
N LEU A 141 7.92 -8.61 10.59
CA LEU A 141 6.70 -8.85 9.81
C LEU A 141 6.07 -10.21 10.15
N ARG A 142 6.90 -11.25 10.41
CA ARG A 142 6.43 -12.55 10.89
C ARG A 142 5.70 -12.41 12.22
N ARG A 143 6.27 -11.68 13.18
CA ARG A 143 5.63 -11.44 14.49
C ARG A 143 4.29 -10.74 14.35
N SER A 144 4.23 -9.72 13.49
CA SER A 144 2.98 -9.03 13.19
C SER A 144 1.92 -9.98 12.62
N TYR A 145 2.31 -10.81 11.65
CA TYR A 145 1.45 -11.86 11.09
C TYR A 145 0.95 -12.84 12.16
N THR A 146 1.85 -13.39 12.98
CA THR A 146 1.51 -14.30 14.08
C THR A 146 0.52 -13.65 15.04
N SER A 147 0.76 -12.39 15.41
CA SER A 147 -0.13 -11.63 16.30
C SER A 147 -1.53 -11.41 15.73
N LEU A 148 -1.72 -11.49 14.41
CA LEU A 148 -3.04 -11.42 13.77
C LEU A 148 -3.74 -12.78 13.82
N ILE A 149 -3.08 -13.83 13.36
CA ILE A 149 -3.70 -15.16 13.25
C ILE A 149 -4.00 -15.80 14.61
N GLU A 150 -3.26 -15.41 15.65
CA GLU A 150 -3.46 -15.88 17.03
C GLU A 150 -4.49 -15.05 17.82
N ARG A 151 -5.09 -14.00 17.21
CA ARG A 151 -6.10 -13.20 17.91
C ARG A 151 -7.30 -14.07 18.33
N PRO A 152 -7.84 -13.85 19.53
CA PRO A 152 -9.04 -14.56 19.98
C PRO A 152 -10.18 -14.46 18.94
N GLY A 153 -10.73 -15.62 18.57
CA GLY A 153 -11.82 -15.73 17.59
C GLY A 153 -11.38 -15.65 16.12
N TRP A 154 -10.18 -15.16 15.79
CA TRP A 154 -9.77 -14.94 14.39
C TRP A 154 -9.60 -16.24 13.60
N HIS A 155 -9.41 -17.38 14.26
CA HIS A 155 -9.46 -18.72 13.62
C HIS A 155 -10.80 -19.02 12.91
N GLN A 156 -11.86 -18.25 13.19
CA GLN A 156 -13.17 -18.37 12.53
C GLN A 156 -13.27 -17.54 11.24
N LEU A 157 -12.39 -16.55 11.06
CA LEU A 157 -12.39 -15.68 9.89
C LEU A 157 -12.02 -16.44 8.62
N ALA A 158 -12.71 -16.15 7.52
CA ALA A 158 -12.38 -16.70 6.21
C ALA A 158 -10.92 -16.42 5.83
N ALA A 159 -10.45 -15.17 5.99
CA ALA A 159 -9.07 -14.81 5.72
C ALA A 159 -8.03 -15.66 6.47
N VAL A 160 -8.27 -16.02 7.73
CA VAL A 160 -7.31 -16.81 8.52
C VAL A 160 -7.34 -18.28 8.10
N ARG A 161 -8.54 -18.86 7.95
CA ARG A 161 -8.70 -20.26 7.52
C ARG A 161 -8.15 -20.52 6.12
N ASP A 162 -8.30 -19.55 5.23
CA ASP A 162 -7.86 -19.65 3.83
C ASP A 162 -6.40 -19.20 3.63
N GLY A 163 -5.68 -18.81 4.70
CA GLY A 163 -4.30 -18.35 4.62
C GLY A 163 -4.11 -17.01 3.88
N ARG A 164 -5.13 -16.15 3.89
CA ARG A 164 -5.16 -14.82 3.23
C ARG A 164 -4.99 -13.68 4.23
N VAL A 165 -4.02 -13.84 5.12
CA VAL A 165 -3.54 -12.78 6.01
C VAL A 165 -2.18 -12.35 5.49
N HIS A 166 -2.03 -11.06 5.24
CA HIS A 166 -0.80 -10.49 4.70
C HIS A 166 -0.35 -9.31 5.54
N VAL A 167 0.96 -9.11 5.60
CA VAL A 167 1.61 -7.96 6.21
C VAL A 167 2.39 -7.26 5.11
N ILE A 168 2.25 -5.95 5.04
CA ILE A 168 2.96 -5.09 4.09
C ILE A 168 3.68 -3.98 4.86
N SER A 169 4.96 -3.81 4.56
CA SER A 169 5.80 -2.78 5.16
C SER A 169 5.36 -1.38 4.72
N THR A 170 5.46 -0.41 5.64
CA THR A 170 5.26 1.01 5.34
C THR A 170 6.10 1.53 4.18
N GLU A 171 7.28 0.94 3.97
CA GLU A 171 8.22 1.30 2.90
C GLU A 171 7.64 1.13 1.49
N ILE A 172 6.63 0.26 1.33
CA ILE A 172 5.94 0.00 0.05
C ILE A 172 4.41 0.04 0.16
N GLY A 173 3.84 0.07 1.36
CA GLY A 173 2.39 0.23 1.59
C GLY A 173 1.93 1.69 1.56
N SER A 174 2.87 2.63 1.52
CA SER A 174 2.62 4.07 1.44
C SER A 174 3.77 4.82 0.75
N GLY A 175 3.59 6.11 0.51
CA GLY A 175 4.65 6.98 0.00
C GLY A 175 5.06 6.70 -1.45
N PRO A 176 6.26 7.14 -1.87
CA PRO A 176 6.65 7.15 -3.29
C PRO A 176 6.88 5.76 -3.89
N ARG A 177 7.01 4.71 -3.08
CA ARG A 177 7.18 3.32 -3.55
C ARG A 177 5.87 2.53 -3.53
N VAL A 178 4.74 3.17 -3.24
CA VAL A 178 3.43 2.51 -3.05
C VAL A 178 2.95 1.71 -4.26
N VAL A 179 3.46 2.01 -5.47
CA VAL A 179 3.20 1.21 -6.67
C VAL A 179 3.68 -0.25 -6.53
N ILE A 180 4.73 -0.50 -5.75
CA ILE A 180 5.19 -1.86 -5.47
C ILE A 180 4.18 -2.58 -4.57
N GLY A 181 3.71 -1.91 -3.51
CA GLY A 181 2.67 -2.46 -2.64
C GLY A 181 1.36 -2.74 -3.38
N LEU A 182 0.98 -1.87 -4.33
CA LEU A 182 -0.17 -2.09 -5.20
C LEU A 182 -0.07 -3.43 -5.95
N LEU A 183 1.10 -3.79 -6.47
CA LEU A 183 1.29 -5.05 -7.21
C LEU A 183 1.17 -6.29 -6.32
N TYR A 184 1.73 -6.26 -5.11
CA TYR A 184 1.51 -7.34 -4.14
C TYR A 184 0.02 -7.47 -3.79
N MET A 185 -0.63 -6.34 -3.47
CA MET A 185 -2.05 -6.34 -3.14
C MET A 185 -2.90 -6.85 -4.29
N ALA A 186 -2.65 -6.42 -5.52
CA ALA A 186 -3.36 -6.89 -6.70
C ALA A 186 -3.21 -8.41 -6.88
N LYS A 187 -2.01 -8.96 -6.65
CA LYS A 187 -1.76 -10.40 -6.71
C LYS A 187 -2.44 -11.17 -5.56
N TRP A 188 -2.44 -10.65 -4.34
CA TRP A 188 -3.13 -11.28 -3.21
C TRP A 188 -4.65 -11.27 -3.38
N LEU A 189 -5.18 -10.15 -3.87
CA LEU A 189 -6.61 -9.95 -4.01
C LEU A 189 -7.16 -10.61 -5.27
N GLN A 190 -6.37 -10.76 -6.34
CA GLN A 190 -6.81 -11.28 -7.63
C GLN A 190 -5.74 -12.18 -8.29
N PRO A 191 -5.33 -13.29 -7.65
CA PRO A 191 -4.16 -14.08 -8.07
C PRO A 191 -4.25 -14.58 -9.52
N GLU A 192 -5.44 -14.94 -9.99
CA GLU A 192 -5.65 -15.41 -11.37
C GLU A 192 -5.38 -14.33 -12.42
N LEU A 193 -5.79 -13.09 -12.13
CA LEU A 193 -5.59 -11.95 -13.01
C LEU A 193 -4.14 -11.47 -13.02
N PHE A 194 -3.35 -11.80 -11.99
CA PHE A 194 -1.97 -11.33 -11.81
C PHE A 194 -0.97 -12.50 -11.72
N ARG A 195 -1.30 -13.64 -12.35
CA ARG A 195 -0.44 -14.82 -12.37
C ARG A 195 0.94 -14.55 -12.99
N ASP A 196 0.97 -13.72 -14.02
CA ASP A 196 2.13 -13.31 -14.82
C ASP A 196 2.90 -12.13 -14.23
N VAL A 197 2.38 -11.52 -13.16
CA VAL A 197 3.05 -10.41 -12.46
C VAL A 197 3.85 -10.96 -11.29
N ASP A 198 5.15 -10.68 -11.29
CA ASP A 198 6.05 -10.94 -10.16
C ASP A 198 6.40 -9.61 -9.47
N PRO A 199 5.77 -9.28 -8.33
CA PRO A 199 6.06 -8.05 -7.59
C PRO A 199 7.51 -7.95 -7.11
N ASP A 200 8.18 -9.07 -6.78
CA ASP A 200 9.59 -9.06 -6.36
C ASP A 200 10.51 -8.66 -7.52
N ALA A 201 10.25 -9.20 -8.72
CA ALA A 201 10.99 -8.82 -9.92
C ALA A 201 10.82 -7.33 -10.25
N VAL A 202 9.58 -6.82 -10.17
CA VAL A 202 9.30 -5.40 -10.40
C VAL A 202 9.96 -4.52 -9.33
N HIS A 203 9.92 -4.93 -8.07
CA HIS A 203 10.58 -4.21 -6.98
C HIS A 203 12.11 -4.18 -7.16
N ARG A 204 12.71 -5.29 -7.61
CA ARG A 204 14.14 -5.36 -7.94
C ARG A 204 14.51 -4.43 -9.10
N GLU A 205 13.70 -4.39 -10.18
CA GLU A 205 13.89 -3.43 -11.27
C GLU A 205 13.84 -1.99 -10.74
N PHE A 206 12.82 -1.68 -9.94
CA PHE A 206 12.60 -0.35 -9.39
C PHE A 206 13.77 0.14 -8.53
N LEU A 207 14.23 -0.68 -7.58
CA LEU A 207 15.35 -0.33 -6.70
C LEU A 207 16.66 -0.15 -7.49
N ARG A 208 16.94 -1.04 -8.45
CA ARG A 208 18.16 -0.92 -9.26
C ARG A 208 18.15 0.34 -10.12
N ARG A 209 17.02 0.61 -10.78
CA ARG A 209 16.89 1.70 -11.74
C ARG A 209 16.87 3.08 -11.08
N PHE A 210 16.20 3.22 -9.94
CA PHE A 210 15.94 4.54 -9.34
C PHE A 210 16.70 4.83 -8.06
N TYR A 211 17.11 3.77 -7.33
CA TYR A 211 17.81 3.87 -6.05
C TYR A 211 19.26 3.34 -6.10
N GLY A 212 19.66 2.65 -7.18
CA GLY A 212 20.98 2.02 -7.28
C GLY A 212 21.18 0.90 -6.26
N MET A 213 20.09 0.24 -5.84
CA MET A 213 20.09 -0.77 -4.78
C MET A 213 19.60 -2.12 -5.33
N ASP A 214 20.13 -3.22 -4.79
CA ASP A 214 19.54 -4.54 -4.98
C ASP A 214 18.34 -4.74 -4.03
N LEU A 215 17.40 -5.59 -4.40
CA LEU A 215 16.34 -5.99 -3.46
C LEU A 215 16.94 -6.85 -2.34
N ARG A 216 16.90 -6.35 -1.10
CA ARG A 216 17.32 -7.05 0.13
C ARG A 216 16.33 -6.80 1.25
N GLY A 217 16.41 -7.59 2.32
CA GLY A 217 15.51 -7.51 3.46
C GLY A 217 14.12 -8.03 3.13
N ILE A 218 13.11 -7.60 3.89
CA ILE A 218 11.73 -8.05 3.73
C ILE A 218 10.75 -6.88 3.67
N TYR A 219 9.80 -6.93 2.74
CA TYR A 219 8.79 -5.88 2.58
C TYR A 219 7.35 -6.38 2.72
N VAL A 220 7.14 -7.68 2.61
CA VAL A 220 5.84 -8.33 2.81
C VAL A 220 6.00 -9.65 3.56
N TYR A 221 4.93 -10.10 4.20
CA TYR A 221 4.84 -11.42 4.83
C TYR A 221 3.43 -12.00 4.70
N PRO A 222 3.25 -13.32 4.49
CA PRO A 222 4.29 -14.26 4.08
C PRO A 222 4.86 -13.87 2.71
N LEU A 223 6.08 -14.30 2.43
CA LEU A 223 6.65 -14.14 1.09
C LEU A 223 5.81 -14.92 0.09
N ALA A 224 5.61 -14.36 -1.10
CA ALA A 224 4.96 -15.10 -2.18
C ALA A 224 5.85 -16.31 -2.53
N GLY A 225 5.26 -17.51 -2.44
CA GLY A 225 5.92 -18.76 -2.86
C GLY A 225 5.97 -18.92 -4.37
#